data_AF-A0A914YE73-F1
#
_entry.id   AF-A0A914YE73-F1
#
_cell.length_a   1.000
_cell.length_b   1.000
_cell.length_c   1.000
_cell.angle_alpha   90.00
_cell.angle_beta   90.00
_cell.angle_gamma   90.00
#
_symmetry.space_group_name_H-M   'P 1'
#
loop_
_entity.id
_entity.type
_entity.pdbx_description
1 polymer ?
#
loop_
_entity_poly.entity_id
_entity_poly.type
_entity_poly.pdbx_seq_one_letter_code
_entity_poly.pdbx_strand_id
1 'polypeptide(L)'
;MIAEKDTMAHEVVKNLSVNNNYHMKRIPMSRINDNVLVKGYQFTRNMFGKHANIWMTSTFGHLNGQTFPSAVDEHVSEEILYAKIIDVSCNKKVSFAGELSKKLGKNCDAVILLLDNDEEGEAITFEVIDYLKDYINMPPSGNFMDAFYR
;
A
#
# COMPACT_ATOMS: atom_id res chain seq x y z
N MET A 1 9.00 -0.02 -0.88
CA MET A 1 8.70 -1.34 -0.30
C MET A 1 7.48 -1.21 0.60
N ILE A 2 6.55 -2.17 0.54
CA ILE A 2 5.30 -2.14 1.32
C ILE A 2 5.08 -3.53 1.92
N ALA A 3 5.02 -3.62 3.25
CA ALA A 3 4.60 -4.84 3.94
C ALA A 3 3.11 -4.79 4.31
N GLU A 4 2.55 -5.91 4.76
CA GLU A 4 1.16 -5.95 5.18
C GLU A 4 0.95 -5.32 6.57
N LYS A 5 1.93 -5.50 7.47
CA LYS A 5 1.84 -5.08 8.87
C LYS A 5 3.11 -4.32 9.30
N ASP A 6 2.95 -3.36 10.21
CA ASP A 6 4.05 -2.48 10.66
C ASP A 6 5.19 -3.24 11.35
N THR A 7 4.85 -4.30 12.10
CA THR A 7 5.83 -5.17 12.76
C THR A 7 6.75 -5.84 11.74
N MET A 8 6.18 -6.38 10.66
CA MET A 8 6.95 -6.96 9.55
C MET A 8 7.79 -5.90 8.84
N ALA A 9 7.23 -4.72 8.58
CA ALA A 9 7.98 -3.62 7.98
C ALA A 9 9.21 -3.26 8.81
N HIS A 10 9.07 -3.19 10.13
CA HIS A 10 10.17 -2.87 11.03
C HIS A 10 11.25 -3.97 11.05
N GLU A 11 10.86 -5.23 11.06
CA GLU A 11 11.80 -6.36 11.03
C GLU A 11 12.59 -6.41 9.72
N VAL A 12 11.91 -6.23 8.58
CA VAL A 12 12.55 -6.15 7.26
C VAL A 12 13.58 -5.03 7.25
N VAL A 13 13.23 -3.84 7.75
CA VAL A 13 14.15 -2.68 7.77
C VAL A 13 15.37 -2.96 8.65
N LYS A 14 15.21 -3.59 9.82
CA LYS A 14 16.35 -3.96 10.67
C LYS A 14 17.30 -4.91 9.96
N ASN A 15 16.77 -5.92 9.27
CA ASN A 15 17.57 -6.91 8.56
C ASN A 15 18.19 -6.35 7.26
N LEU A 16 17.50 -5.43 6.59
CA LEU A 16 17.94 -4.86 5.32
C LEU A 16 18.76 -3.56 5.47
N SER A 17 18.73 -2.88 6.60
CA SER A 17 19.61 -1.71 6.80
C SER A 17 21.01 -2.16 7.23
N VAL A 18 22.04 -1.48 6.74
CA VAL A 18 23.42 -1.76 7.15
C VAL A 18 23.62 -1.23 8.56
N ASN A 19 24.03 -2.09 9.50
CA ASN A 19 24.25 -1.73 10.91
C ASN A 19 23.05 -1.06 11.59
N ASN A 20 21.81 -1.44 11.22
CA ASN A 20 20.58 -0.80 11.69
C ASN A 20 20.50 0.71 11.37
N ASN A 21 21.20 1.18 10.34
CA ASN A 21 21.17 2.57 9.93
C ASN A 21 19.93 2.86 9.06
N TYR A 22 18.84 3.26 9.72
CA TYR A 22 17.61 3.71 9.07
C TYR A 22 17.00 4.89 9.83
N HIS A 23 16.22 5.70 9.13
CA HIS A 23 15.45 6.79 9.71
C HIS A 23 13.96 6.45 9.67
N MET A 24 13.29 6.53 10.82
CA MET A 24 11.85 6.37 10.91
C MET A 24 11.17 7.75 10.95
N LYS A 25 10.10 7.89 10.19
CA LYS A 25 9.23 9.07 10.14
C LYS A 25 7.78 8.64 10.27
N ARG A 26 6.97 9.47 10.93
CA ARG A 26 5.51 9.32 10.92
C ARG A 26 4.94 10.12 9.77
N ILE A 27 4.18 9.47 8.90
CA ILE A 27 3.61 10.07 7.70
C ILE A 27 2.09 10.16 7.90
N PRO A 28 1.49 11.37 7.85
CA PRO A 28 0.06 11.52 7.96
C PRO A 28 -0.66 10.98 6.71
N MET A 29 -1.67 10.16 6.91
CA MET A 29 -2.45 9.46 5.87
C MET A 29 -3.84 10.07 5.62
N SER A 30 -4.10 11.23 6.20
CA SER A 30 -5.31 12.01 5.96
C SER A 30 -4.94 13.47 5.83
N ARG A 31 -5.60 14.19 4.92
CA ARG A 31 -5.49 15.65 4.81
C ARG A 31 -6.34 16.38 5.86
N ILE A 32 -7.29 15.68 6.47
CA ILE A 32 -8.31 16.27 7.35
C ILE A 32 -8.01 15.91 8.82
N ASN A 33 -7.39 14.74 9.06
CA ASN A 33 -7.08 14.26 10.40
C ASN A 33 -5.64 13.74 10.51
N ASP A 34 -4.73 14.60 10.93
CA ASP A 34 -3.30 14.28 11.12
C ASP A 34 -3.03 13.22 12.21
N ASN A 35 -4.05 12.76 12.94
CA ASN A 35 -3.89 11.71 13.94
C ASN A 35 -3.73 10.31 13.33
N VAL A 36 -4.02 10.13 12.04
CA VAL A 36 -3.75 8.85 11.36
C VAL A 36 -2.37 8.89 10.74
N LEU A 37 -1.42 8.26 11.43
CA LEU A 37 -0.01 8.24 11.06
C LEU A 37 0.42 6.81 10.73
N VAL A 38 1.14 6.65 9.62
CA VAL A 38 1.90 5.42 9.32
C VAL A 38 3.36 5.65 9.60
N LYS A 39 4.09 4.57 9.90
CA LYS A 39 5.55 4.65 9.94
C LYS A 39 6.10 4.45 8.53
N GLY A 40 6.96 5.36 8.13
CA GLY A 40 7.84 5.23 6.99
C GLY A 40 9.28 5.10 7.46
N TYR A 41 10.01 4.17 6.89
CA TYR A 41 11.40 3.90 7.19
C TYR A 41 12.24 4.17 5.95
N GLN A 42 13.32 4.92 6.12
CA GLN A 42 14.23 5.29 5.04
C GLN A 42 15.62 4.73 5.30
N PHE A 43 16.21 4.07 4.32
CA PHE A 43 17.59 3.60 4.37
C PHE A 43 18.16 3.47 2.95
N THR A 44 19.47 3.25 2.84
CA THR A 44 20.13 3.00 1.55
C THR A 44 20.63 1.56 1.49
N ARG A 45 20.52 0.94 0.30
CA ARG A 45 21.09 -0.38 0.04
C ARG A 45 21.34 -0.57 -1.45
N ASN A 46 22.30 -1.42 -1.78
CA ASN A 46 22.45 -1.91 -3.14
C ASN A 46 21.32 -2.92 -3.45
N MET A 47 20.53 -2.63 -4.46
CA MET A 47 19.47 -3.49 -4.99
C MET A 47 19.60 -3.57 -6.50
N PHE A 48 19.45 -4.78 -7.07
CA PHE A 48 19.54 -5.00 -8.52
C PHE A 48 20.81 -4.40 -9.15
N GLY A 49 21.94 -4.48 -8.43
CA GLY A 49 23.22 -3.93 -8.88
C GLY A 49 23.34 -2.40 -8.84
N LYS A 50 22.37 -1.68 -8.27
CA LYS A 50 22.37 -0.20 -8.16
C LYS A 50 22.23 0.23 -6.70
N HIS A 51 22.82 1.37 -6.35
CA HIS A 51 22.58 2.00 -5.06
C HIS A 51 21.18 2.63 -5.04
N ALA A 52 20.32 2.17 -4.13
CA ALA A 52 18.92 2.59 -4.03
C ALA A 52 18.63 3.30 -2.71
N ASN A 53 17.81 4.35 -2.79
CA ASN A 53 17.17 4.98 -1.64
C ASN A 53 15.85 4.24 -1.38
N ILE A 54 15.79 3.50 -0.29
CA ILE A 54 14.64 2.65 0.02
C ILE A 54 13.73 3.39 0.99
N TRP A 55 12.46 3.48 0.60
CA TRP A 55 11.35 3.76 1.50
C TRP A 55 10.59 2.47 1.78
N MET A 56 10.41 2.16 3.06
CA MET A 56 9.61 1.05 3.55
C MET A 56 8.46 1.55 4.40
N THR A 57 7.29 0.94 4.26
CA THR A 57 6.09 1.21 5.06
C THR A 57 5.24 -0.06 5.11
N SER A 58 4.07 -0.01 5.74
CA SER A 58 3.11 -1.12 5.74
C SER A 58 1.70 -0.66 5.41
N THR A 59 0.87 -1.57 4.94
CA THR A 59 -0.60 -1.41 4.97
C THR A 59 -1.13 -1.62 6.40
N PHE A 60 -2.45 -1.67 6.54
CA PHE A 60 -3.15 -2.07 7.76
C PHE A 60 -4.16 -3.19 7.45
N GLY A 61 -3.77 -4.15 6.62
CA GLY A 61 -4.68 -5.10 5.96
C GLY A 61 -5.32 -4.51 4.69
N HIS A 62 -6.53 -4.95 4.37
CA HIS A 62 -7.31 -4.46 3.23
C HIS A 62 -7.48 -2.94 3.23
N LEU A 63 -7.22 -2.32 2.07
CA LEU A 63 -7.42 -0.90 1.81
C LEU A 63 -8.88 -0.64 1.39
N ASN A 64 -9.45 -1.59 0.64
CA ASN A 64 -10.84 -1.57 0.21
C ASN A 64 -11.65 -2.65 0.91
N GLY A 65 -12.91 -2.33 1.15
CA GLY A 65 -13.94 -3.25 1.59
C GLY A 65 -15.06 -3.26 0.57
N GLN A 66 -15.94 -4.24 0.66
CA GLN A 66 -17.07 -4.40 -0.24
C GLN A 66 -18.36 -4.21 0.52
N THR A 67 -19.32 -3.53 -0.11
CA THR A 67 -20.65 -3.31 0.47
C THR A 67 -21.71 -3.25 -0.62
N PHE A 68 -22.98 -3.35 -0.21
CA PHE A 68 -24.10 -3.10 -1.10
C PHE A 68 -24.35 -1.59 -1.25
N PRO A 69 -24.89 -1.15 -2.39
CA PRO A 69 -25.36 0.22 -2.56
C PRO A 69 -26.38 0.56 -1.47
N SER A 70 -26.39 1.81 -1.01
CA SER A 70 -27.24 2.27 0.12
C SER A 70 -28.75 2.09 -0.08
N ALA A 71 -29.18 1.80 -1.31
CA ALA A 71 -30.57 1.52 -1.67
C ALA A 71 -30.98 0.06 -1.43
N VAL A 72 -30.02 -0.84 -1.13
CA VAL A 72 -30.26 -2.26 -0.88
C VAL A 72 -30.20 -2.49 0.63
N ASP A 73 -31.29 -2.97 1.21
CA ASP A 73 -31.33 -3.36 2.62
C ASP A 73 -30.66 -4.73 2.80
N GLU A 74 -29.50 -4.73 3.45
CA GLU A 74 -28.66 -5.90 3.68
C GLU A 74 -29.26 -6.94 4.65
N HIS A 75 -30.35 -6.62 5.33
CA HIS A 75 -30.90 -7.47 6.38
C HIS A 75 -32.09 -8.33 5.95
N VAL A 76 -32.78 -8.04 4.84
CA VAL A 76 -34.10 -8.65 4.58
C VAL A 76 -34.46 -8.88 3.10
N SER A 77 -33.72 -8.38 2.10
CA SER A 77 -34.21 -8.42 0.70
C SER A 77 -33.57 -9.52 -0.18
N GLU A 78 -34.39 -10.19 -1.00
CA GLU A 78 -33.91 -11.07 -2.09
C GLU A 78 -33.10 -10.30 -3.14
N GLU A 79 -33.24 -8.97 -3.18
CA GLU A 79 -32.53 -8.09 -4.11
C GLU A 79 -31.01 -8.15 -3.91
N ILE A 80 -30.55 -8.51 -2.71
CA ILE A 80 -29.14 -8.74 -2.38
C ILE A 80 -28.50 -9.74 -3.35
N LEU A 81 -29.23 -10.79 -3.74
CA LEU A 81 -28.72 -11.83 -4.64
C LEU A 81 -28.39 -11.30 -6.05
N TYR A 82 -28.99 -10.17 -6.44
CA TYR A 82 -28.82 -9.55 -7.76
C TYR A 82 -28.17 -8.16 -7.66
N ALA A 83 -27.90 -7.67 -6.45
CA ALA A 83 -27.36 -6.36 -6.22
C ALA A 83 -25.88 -6.30 -6.63
N LYS A 84 -25.51 -5.22 -7.33
CA LYS A 84 -24.11 -4.96 -7.67
C LYS A 84 -23.34 -4.55 -6.41
N ILE A 85 -22.35 -5.35 -6.03
CA ILE A 85 -21.40 -5.00 -4.97
C ILE A 85 -20.55 -3.80 -5.42
N ILE A 86 -20.31 -2.87 -4.50
CA ILE A 86 -19.45 -1.71 -4.70
C ILE A 86 -18.25 -1.75 -3.76
N ASP A 87 -17.11 -1.28 -4.25
CA ASP A 87 -15.93 -1.09 -3.43
C ASP A 87 -16.03 0.22 -2.65
N VAL A 88 -15.67 0.15 -1.37
CA VAL A 88 -15.61 1.29 -0.45
C VAL A 88 -14.30 1.25 0.31
N SER A 89 -13.71 2.41 0.61
CA SER A 89 -12.50 2.41 1.47
C SER A 89 -12.83 1.80 2.83
N CYS A 90 -12.04 0.80 3.26
CA CYS A 90 -12.15 0.16 4.58
C CYS A 90 -12.02 1.17 5.72
N ASN A 91 -11.39 2.33 5.47
CA ASN A 91 -11.29 3.39 6.45
C ASN A 91 -11.69 4.75 5.84
N LYS A 92 -12.96 5.13 6.03
CA LYS A 92 -13.53 6.41 5.56
C LYS A 92 -12.77 7.65 6.04
N LYS A 93 -11.96 7.56 7.11
CA LYS A 93 -11.16 8.68 7.64
C LYS A 93 -9.76 8.77 7.02
N VAL A 94 -9.36 7.76 6.27
CA VAL A 94 -8.00 7.57 5.77
C VAL A 94 -8.08 7.38 4.27
N SER A 95 -7.66 8.40 3.52
CA SER A 95 -7.29 8.19 2.11
C SER A 95 -5.91 7.54 2.10
N PHE A 96 -5.80 6.37 2.73
CA PHE A 96 -4.53 5.69 2.96
C PHE A 96 -3.83 5.52 1.61
N ALA A 97 -4.56 4.90 0.69
CA ALA A 97 -4.26 4.79 -0.71
C ALA A 97 -3.81 6.09 -1.40
N GLY A 98 -4.62 7.16 -1.31
CA GLY A 98 -4.38 8.40 -2.06
C GLY A 98 -3.20 9.20 -1.54
N GLU A 99 -3.02 9.25 -0.22
CA GLU A 99 -1.92 9.99 0.41
C GLU A 99 -0.63 9.19 0.48
N LEU A 100 -0.68 7.87 0.69
CA LEU A 100 0.49 7.00 0.57
C LEU A 100 1.07 7.08 -0.85
N SER A 101 0.21 6.98 -1.87
CA SER A 101 0.67 7.03 -3.26
C SER A 101 1.26 8.38 -3.65
N LYS A 102 0.67 9.49 -3.15
CA LYS A 102 1.23 10.84 -3.35
C LYS A 102 2.55 11.07 -2.62
N LYS A 103 2.68 10.60 -1.38
CA LYS A 103 3.82 10.90 -0.52
C LYS A 103 4.98 9.94 -0.70
N LEU A 104 4.69 8.69 -1.00
CA LEU A 104 5.67 7.62 -1.13
C LEU A 104 5.84 7.09 -2.55
N GLY A 105 4.78 7.08 -3.37
CA GLY A 105 4.87 6.60 -4.75
C GLY A 105 5.59 7.57 -5.69
N LYS A 106 5.45 8.88 -5.43
CA LYS A 106 6.04 9.92 -6.29
C LYS A 106 7.57 9.79 -6.35
N ASN A 107 8.10 9.72 -7.56
CA ASN A 107 9.52 9.52 -7.87
C ASN A 107 10.09 8.15 -7.41
N CYS A 108 9.24 7.14 -7.20
CA CYS A 108 9.73 5.77 -7.04
C CYS A 108 9.89 5.11 -8.40
N ASP A 109 11.07 4.52 -8.63
CA ASP A 109 11.39 3.75 -9.83
C ASP A 109 10.89 2.31 -9.77
N ALA A 110 10.69 1.78 -8.56
CA ALA A 110 10.24 0.42 -8.32
C ALA A 110 9.51 0.29 -6.97
N VAL A 111 8.59 -0.67 -6.90
CA VAL A 111 7.83 -1.05 -5.72
C VAL A 111 8.03 -2.54 -5.46
N ILE A 112 8.42 -2.88 -4.23
CA ILE A 112 8.53 -4.27 -3.78
C ILE A 112 7.43 -4.51 -2.76
N LEU A 113 6.59 -5.51 -3.03
CA LEU A 113 5.42 -5.90 -2.26
C LEU A 113 5.80 -7.07 -1.37
N LEU A 114 5.82 -6.82 -0.07
CA LEU A 114 6.18 -7.76 0.99
C LEU A 114 4.92 -8.12 1.82
N LEU A 115 3.85 -8.44 1.12
CA LEU A 115 2.56 -8.84 1.68
C LEU A 115 2.57 -10.34 2.02
N ASP A 116 1.64 -10.81 2.85
CA ASP A 116 1.57 -12.22 3.21
C ASP A 116 1.37 -13.08 1.93
N ASN A 117 1.96 -14.28 1.92
CA ASN A 117 1.94 -15.18 0.76
C ASN A 117 0.75 -16.13 0.83
N ASP A 118 -0.44 -15.54 0.92
CA ASP A 118 -1.72 -16.22 0.90
C ASP A 118 -2.70 -15.50 -0.05
N GLU A 119 -3.90 -16.04 -0.17
CA GLU A 119 -4.92 -15.50 -1.08
C GLU A 119 -5.28 -14.04 -0.72
N GLU A 120 -5.27 -13.70 0.57
CA GLU A 120 -5.58 -12.36 1.06
C GLU A 120 -4.47 -11.37 0.68
N GLY A 121 -3.20 -11.74 0.90
CA GLY A 121 -2.06 -10.91 0.53
C GLY A 121 -1.89 -10.73 -0.98
N GLU A 122 -2.37 -11.66 -1.81
CA GLU A 122 -2.52 -11.45 -3.25
C GLU A 122 -3.62 -10.43 -3.58
N ALA A 123 -4.77 -10.47 -2.92
CA ALA A 123 -5.82 -9.47 -3.11
C ALA A 123 -5.32 -8.06 -2.74
N ILE A 124 -4.65 -7.91 -1.61
CA ILE A 124 -4.07 -6.63 -1.16
C ILE A 124 -2.99 -6.14 -2.14
N THR A 125 -2.22 -7.04 -2.78
CA THR A 125 -1.25 -6.67 -3.83
C THR A 125 -1.91 -5.88 -4.95
N PHE A 126 -3.05 -6.37 -5.46
CA PHE A 126 -3.75 -5.68 -6.54
C PHE A 126 -4.33 -4.34 -6.11
N GLU A 127 -4.83 -4.23 -4.87
CA GLU A 127 -5.26 -2.94 -4.31
C GLU A 127 -4.10 -1.94 -4.27
N VAL A 128 -2.93 -2.35 -3.77
CA VAL A 128 -1.74 -1.50 -3.69
C VAL A 128 -1.26 -1.06 -5.09
N ILE A 129 -1.27 -1.97 -6.07
CA ILE A 129 -0.92 -1.65 -7.46
C ILE A 129 -1.87 -0.61 -8.03
N ASP A 130 -3.18 -0.79 -7.86
CA ASP A 130 -4.19 0.11 -8.43
C ASP A 130 -4.01 1.55 -7.93
N TYR A 131 -3.58 1.71 -6.68
CA TYR A 131 -3.31 3.03 -6.11
C TYR A 131 -1.98 3.65 -6.53
N LEU A 132 -0.95 2.84 -6.78
CA LEU A 132 0.40 3.34 -7.05
C LEU A 132 0.70 3.53 -8.54
N LYS A 133 0.01 2.82 -9.44
CA LYS A 133 0.31 2.80 -10.88
C LYS A 133 0.42 4.20 -11.51
N ASP A 134 -0.33 5.18 -11.00
CA ASP A 134 -0.36 6.56 -11.54
C ASP A 134 0.69 7.50 -10.90
N TYR A 135 1.42 7.03 -9.88
CA TYR A 135 2.36 7.87 -9.10
C TYR A 135 3.81 7.46 -9.24
N ILE A 136 4.06 6.20 -9.55
CA ILE A 136 5.41 5.68 -9.80
C ILE A 136 5.94 6.13 -11.15
N ASN A 137 7.27 6.14 -11.30
CA ASN A 137 7.89 6.44 -12.58
C ASN A 137 7.59 5.30 -13.56
N MET A 138 7.16 5.65 -14.78
CA MET A 138 6.97 4.67 -15.85
C MET A 138 8.31 4.00 -16.21
N PRO A 139 8.40 2.66 -16.17
CA PRO A 139 9.61 1.96 -16.61
C PRO A 139 9.92 2.19 -18.09
N PRO A 140 11.19 2.00 -18.51
CA PRO A 140 11.59 2.14 -19.92
C PRO A 140 10.86 1.20 -20.89
N SER A 141 10.33 0.06 -20.40
CA SER A 141 9.52 -0.87 -21.19
C SER A 141 8.16 -0.31 -21.59
N GLY A 142 7.70 0.76 -20.94
CA GLY A 142 6.35 1.31 -21.11
C GLY A 142 5.24 0.50 -20.41
N ASN A 143 5.59 -0.61 -19.75
CA ASN A 143 4.67 -1.40 -18.93
C ASN A 143 4.87 -1.05 -17.46
N PHE A 144 3.88 -0.43 -16.83
CA PHE A 144 3.96 -0.04 -15.42
C PHE A 144 4.13 -1.24 -14.47
N MET A 145 3.65 -2.42 -14.85
CA MET A 145 3.79 -3.64 -14.04
C MET A 145 5.24 -4.04 -13.84
N ASP A 146 6.15 -3.66 -14.75
CA ASP A 146 7.58 -3.97 -14.63
C ASP A 146 8.28 -3.18 -13.50
N ALA A 147 7.58 -2.22 -12.90
CA ALA A 147 8.03 -1.53 -11.69
C ALA A 147 7.68 -2.31 -10.40
N PHE A 148 6.81 -3.30 -10.45
CA PHE A 148 6.33 -4.03 -9.28
C PHE A 148 7.01 -5.40 -9.15
N TYR A 149 7.47 -5.69 -7.93
CA TYR A 149 8.19 -6.91 -7.58
C TYR A 149 7.53 -7.55 -6.35
N ARG A 150 7.46 -8.89 -6.31
CA ARG A 150 7.24 -9.69 -5.09
C ARG A 150 8.52 -10.44 -4.76
#